data_AF-A0A8S0VUM7-F1
#
_entry.id   AF-A0A8S0VUM7-F1
#
_cell.length_a   1.000
_cell.length_b   1.000
_cell.length_c   1.000
_cell.angle_alpha   90.00
_cell.angle_beta   90.00
_cell.angle_gamma   90.00
#
_symmetry.space_group_name_H-M   'P 1'
#
loop_
_entity.id
_entity.type
_entity.pdbx_description
1 polymer ?
#
loop_
_entity_poly.entity_id
_entity_poly.type
_entity_poly.pdbx_seq_one_letter_code
_entity_poly.pdbx_strand_id
1 'polypeptide(L)'
;MTVEEIEELEVSILPVRVMLTKLRQIAFTIKNSTTIVLPEWFLTLTELGLKSRMIPRDVSTRWNSTFDMLNFAVNYKPAINSLTANCDMKMR
;
A
#
# COMPACT_ATOMS: atom_id res chain seq x y z
N MET A 1 -3.94 25.04 -20.18
CA MET A 1 -4.90 24.21 -19.44
C MET A 1 -6.29 24.56 -19.93
N THR A 2 -6.61 24.05 -21.10
CA THR A 2 -7.96 23.97 -21.63
C THR A 2 -8.75 22.92 -20.83
N VAL A 3 -10.07 22.92 -20.94
CA VAL A 3 -10.94 21.95 -20.27
C VAL A 3 -10.61 20.52 -20.73
N GLU A 4 -10.34 20.35 -22.02
CA GLU A 4 -9.94 19.07 -22.62
C GLU A 4 -8.62 18.53 -22.04
N GLU A 5 -7.61 19.40 -21.85
CA GLU A 5 -6.33 19.03 -21.22
C GLU A 5 -6.52 18.59 -19.76
N ILE A 6 -7.49 19.16 -19.04
CA ILE A 6 -7.80 18.79 -17.65
C ILE A 6 -8.48 17.42 -17.60
N GLU A 7 -9.47 17.19 -18.47
CA GLU A 7 -10.20 15.92 -18.51
C GLU A 7 -9.29 14.74 -18.89
N GLU A 8 -8.41 14.93 -19.88
CA GLU A 8 -7.44 13.91 -20.27
C GLU A 8 -6.46 13.59 -19.13
N LEU A 9 -6.00 14.63 -18.42
CA LEU A 9 -5.15 14.46 -17.25
C LEU A 9 -5.90 13.70 -16.14
N GLU A 10 -7.14 14.06 -15.85
CA GLU A 10 -7.95 13.37 -14.84
C GLU A 10 -8.08 11.88 -15.14
N VAL A 11 -8.39 11.51 -16.38
CA VAL A 11 -8.47 10.12 -16.81
C VAL A 11 -7.14 9.39 -16.58
N SER A 12 -6.02 10.03 -16.90
CA SER A 12 -4.69 9.43 -16.72
C SER A 12 -4.30 9.20 -15.26
N ILE A 13 -4.74 10.06 -14.32
CA ILE A 13 -4.37 9.98 -12.90
C ILE A 13 -5.28 9.07 -12.08
N LEU A 14 -6.48 8.75 -12.56
CA LEU A 14 -7.42 7.84 -11.89
C LEU A 14 -6.77 6.54 -11.38
N PRO A 15 -6.02 5.76 -12.20
CA PRO A 15 -5.38 4.53 -11.72
C PRO A 15 -4.40 4.79 -10.58
N VAL A 16 -3.67 5.91 -10.61
CA VAL A 16 -2.72 6.29 -9.55
C VAL A 16 -3.46 6.62 -8.25
N ARG A 17 -4.56 7.36 -8.31
CA ARG A 17 -5.38 7.70 -7.13
C ARG A 17 -6.00 6.46 -6.48
N VAL A 18 -6.49 5.53 -7.29
CA VAL A 18 -7.06 4.26 -6.81
C VAL A 18 -5.96 3.42 -6.14
N MET A 19 -4.79 3.31 -6.76
CA MET A 19 -3.66 2.56 -6.21
C MET A 19 -3.19 3.13 -4.86
N LEU A 20 -3.06 4.46 -4.75
CA LEU A 20 -2.74 5.14 -3.50
C LEU A 20 -3.76 4.83 -2.39
N THR A 21 -5.05 4.81 -2.74
CA THR A 21 -6.12 4.54 -1.78
C THR A 21 -6.04 3.11 -1.24
N LYS A 22 -5.79 2.13 -2.14
CA LYS A 22 -5.57 0.74 -1.77
C LYS A 22 -4.35 0.56 -0.87
N LEU A 23 -3.23 1.22 -1.17
CA LEU A 23 -2.02 1.15 -0.32
C LEU A 23 -2.27 1.69 1.08
N ARG A 24 -2.99 2.81 1.20
CA ARG A 24 -3.36 3.38 2.51
C ARG A 24 -4.24 2.43 3.31
N GLN A 25 -5.20 1.76 2.66
CA GLN A 25 -6.05 0.75 3.29
C GLN A 25 -5.22 -0.45 3.76
N ILE A 26 -4.33 -1.00 2.92
CA ILE A 26 -3.46 -2.11 3.29
C ILE A 26 -2.60 -1.73 4.51
N ALA A 27 -1.94 -0.57 4.49
CA ALA A 27 -1.12 -0.10 5.60
C ALA A 27 -1.92 0.04 6.90
N PHE A 28 -3.16 0.52 6.80
CA PHE A 28 -4.09 0.62 7.93
C PHE A 28 -4.50 -0.76 8.46
N THR A 29 -4.91 -1.66 7.57
CA THR A 29 -5.38 -3.01 7.92
C THR A 29 -4.27 -3.85 8.57
N ILE A 30 -3.06 -3.85 8.00
CA ILE A 30 -1.92 -4.57 8.58
C ILE A 30 -1.61 -4.05 9.98
N LYS A 31 -1.62 -2.72 10.17
CA LYS A 31 -1.27 -2.12 11.46
C LYS A 31 -2.31 -2.39 12.56
N ASN A 32 -3.58 -2.50 12.19
CA ASN A 32 -4.67 -2.66 13.16
C ASN A 32 -5.10 -4.13 13.37
N SER A 33 -4.83 -5.03 12.43
CA SER A 33 -5.13 -6.46 12.55
C SER A 33 -3.92 -7.18 13.14
N THR A 34 -3.71 -6.99 14.44
CA THR A 34 -2.55 -7.48 15.18
C THR A 34 -2.49 -9.00 15.32
N THR A 35 -3.62 -9.69 15.14
CA THR A 35 -3.74 -11.14 15.38
C THR A 35 -3.70 -11.99 14.13
N ILE A 36 -4.12 -11.46 12.97
CA ILE A 36 -4.26 -12.25 11.73
C ILE A 36 -3.31 -11.72 10.67
N VAL A 37 -3.47 -10.44 10.31
CA VAL A 37 -2.75 -9.88 9.17
C VAL A 37 -1.32 -9.49 9.52
N LEU A 38 -1.09 -8.94 10.71
CA LEU A 38 0.23 -8.52 11.13
C LEU A 38 1.21 -9.70 11.25
N PRO A 39 0.85 -10.86 11.85
CA PRO A 39 1.71 -12.03 11.86
C PRO A 39 2.00 -12.54 10.44
N GLU A 40 0.99 -12.65 9.59
CA GLU A 40 1.16 -13.08 8.19
C GLU A 40 2.10 -12.15 7.42
N TRP A 41 1.98 -10.84 7.62
CA TRP A 41 2.88 -9.88 7.02
C TRP A 41 4.35 -10.21 7.35
N PHE A 42 4.66 -10.48 8.62
CA PHE A 42 6.04 -10.83 8.98
C PHE A 42 6.46 -12.22 8.50
N LEU A 43 5.54 -13.18 8.40
CA LEU A 43 5.80 -14.49 7.80
C LEU A 43 6.15 -14.36 6.32
N THR A 44 5.31 -13.69 5.54
CA THR A 44 5.55 -13.43 4.11
C THR A 44 6.84 -12.66 3.86
N LEU A 45 7.20 -11.69 4.72
CA LEU A 45 8.50 -11.04 4.64
C LEU A 45 9.66 -12.01 4.86
N THR A 46 9.53 -12.91 5.82
CA THR A 46 10.56 -13.91 6.16
C THR A 46 10.73 -14.92 5.03
N GLU A 47 9.63 -15.43 4.47
CA GLU A 47 9.60 -16.36 3.34
C GLU A 47 10.24 -15.76 2.08
N LEU A 48 10.01 -14.47 1.84
CA LEU A 48 10.58 -13.74 0.72
C LEU A 48 12.02 -13.25 0.97
N GLY A 49 12.60 -13.53 2.15
CA GLY A 49 13.94 -13.07 2.52
C GLY A 49 14.05 -11.55 2.66
N LEU A 50 12.93 -10.85 2.83
CA LEU A 50 12.89 -9.39 2.98
C LEU A 50 13.14 -8.99 4.43
N LYS A 51 13.73 -7.81 4.62
CA LYS A 51 13.95 -7.27 5.96
C LYS A 51 12.59 -7.06 6.66
N SER A 52 12.44 -7.69 7.83
CA SER A 52 11.28 -7.49 8.72
C SER A 52 11.12 -6.01 9.06
N ARG A 53 10.12 -5.37 8.43
CA ARG A 53 9.82 -3.95 8.58
C ARG A 53 8.32 -3.74 8.42
N MET A 54 7.75 -2.89 9.26
CA MET A 54 6.35 -2.49 9.16
C MET A 54 6.16 -1.50 8.01
N ILE A 55 5.05 -1.64 7.28
CA ILE A 55 4.68 -0.69 6.23
C ILE A 55 4.45 0.72 6.81
N PRO A 56 5.05 1.77 6.22
CA PRO A 56 4.76 3.15 6.60
C PRO A 56 3.30 3.49 6.31
N ARG A 57 2.67 4.25 7.20
CA ARG A 57 1.33 4.81 6.98
C ARG A 57 1.47 6.23 6.45
N ASP A 58 0.59 6.60 5.53
CA ASP A 58 0.42 8.00 5.14
C ASP A 58 -0.23 8.83 6.27
N VAL A 59 0.41 9.95 6.63
CA VAL A 59 0.04 10.79 7.78
C VAL A 59 -0.06 12.24 7.34
N SER A 60 -1.22 12.87 7.53
CA SER A 60 -1.49 14.25 7.07
C SER A 60 -0.53 15.31 7.63
N THR A 61 0.01 15.09 8.82
CA THR A 61 0.94 16.04 9.47
C THR A 61 2.40 15.87 9.05
N ARG A 62 2.74 14.88 8.21
CA ARG A 62 4.11 14.61 7.76
C ARG A 62 4.22 14.83 6.25
N TRP A 63 5.08 15.77 5.83
CA TRP A 63 5.17 16.21 4.43
C TRP A 63 5.55 15.11 3.43
N ASN A 64 6.34 14.12 3.85
CA ASN A 64 6.86 13.07 2.96
C ASN A 64 6.25 11.68 3.20
N SER A 65 5.20 11.55 4.01
CA SER A 65 4.68 10.21 4.35
C SER A 65 4.12 9.44 3.17
N THR A 66 3.50 10.14 2.20
CA THR A 66 2.99 9.49 0.99
C THR A 66 4.15 8.95 0.15
N PHE A 67 5.22 9.73 0.00
CA PHE A 67 6.42 9.32 -0.73
C PHE A 67 7.12 8.14 -0.04
N ASP A 68 7.31 8.20 1.28
CA ASP A 68 7.92 7.11 2.04
C ASP A 68 7.13 5.80 1.94
N MET A 69 5.80 5.88 2.00
CA MET A 69 4.90 4.74 1.81
C MET A 69 5.01 4.17 0.38
N LEU A 70 5.05 5.02 -0.65
CA LEU A 70 5.21 4.59 -2.05
C LEU A 70 6.57 3.92 -2.28
N ASN A 71 7.65 4.54 -1.82
CA ASN A 71 9.00 3.99 -1.93
C ASN A 71 9.08 2.63 -1.23
N PHE A 72 8.48 2.50 -0.05
CA PHE A 72 8.36 1.20 0.62
C PHE A 72 7.54 0.20 -0.20
N ALA A 73 6.38 0.59 -0.73
CA ALA A 73 5.49 -0.29 -1.48
C ALA A 73 6.14 -0.84 -2.75
N VAL A 74 6.99 -0.06 -3.43
CA VAL A 74 7.76 -0.53 -4.60
C VAL A 74 8.78 -1.59 -4.17
N ASN A 75 9.53 -1.34 -3.10
CA ASN A 75 10.55 -2.27 -2.60
C ASN A 75 9.95 -3.59 -2.05
N TYR A 76 8.75 -3.52 -1.48
CA TYR A 76 8.05 -4.65 -0.85
C TYR A 76 6.87 -5.17 -1.69
N LYS A 77 6.84 -4.83 -2.98
CA LYS A 77 5.76 -5.23 -3.91
C LYS A 77 5.47 -6.73 -3.92
N PRO A 78 6.47 -7.65 -3.90
CA PRO A 78 6.19 -9.09 -3.87
C PRO A 78 5.41 -9.51 -2.61
N ALA A 79 5.77 -8.96 -1.45
CA ALA A 79 5.09 -9.24 -0.19
C ALA A 79 3.67 -8.69 -0.19
N ILE A 80 3.47 -7.46 -0.66
CA ILE A 80 2.13 -6.86 -0.79
C ILE A 80 1.25 -7.70 -1.72
N ASN A 81 1.78 -8.12 -2.87
CA ASN A 81 1.04 -8.95 -3.81
C ASN A 81 0.65 -10.30 -3.18
N SER A 82 1.59 -10.99 -2.54
CA SER A 82 1.33 -12.27 -1.85
C SER A 82 0.24 -12.13 -0.80
N LEU A 83 0.35 -11.10 0.03
CA LEU A 83 -0.60 -10.82 1.11
C LEU A 83 -2.00 -10.50 0.58
N THR A 84 -2.10 -9.73 -0.52
CA THR A 84 -3.40 -9.40 -1.14
C THR A 84 -3.99 -10.53 -1.97
N ALA A 85 -3.19 -11.49 -2.43
CA ALA A 85 -3.66 -12.67 -3.14
C ALA A 85 -4.35 -13.68 -2.21
N ASN A 86 -4.00 -13.67 -0.92
CA ASN A 86 -4.63 -14.50 0.09
C ASN A 86 -6.01 -13.94 0.49
N CYS A 87 -7.07 -14.43 -0.17
CA CYS A 87 -8.47 -14.06 0.10
C CYS A 87 -8.89 -14.26 1.56
N ASP A 88 -8.24 -15.18 2.28
CA ASP A 88 -8.53 -15.50 3.69
C ASP A 88 -8.17 -14.35 4.65
N MET A 89 -7.31 -13.43 4.21
CA MET A 89 -6.86 -12.27 4.99
C MET A 89 -7.99 -11.23 5.23
N LYS A 90 -9.14 -11.35 4.54
CA LYS A 90 -10.29 -10.41 4.60
C LYS A 90 -9.87 -8.93 4.48
N MET A 91 -8.87 -8.63 3.67
CA MET A 91 -8.50 -7.25 3.35
C MET A 91 -9.50 -6.71 2.33
N ARG A 92 -10.59 -6.13 2.82
CA ARG A 92 -11.66 -5.55 2.00
C ARG A 92 -11.65 -4.03 2.08
#